data_AF-A0A2R6L4Z5-F1
#
_entry.id   AF-A0A2R6L4Z5-F1
#
_cell.length_a   1.000
_cell.length_b   1.000
_cell.length_c   1.000
_cell.angle_alpha   90.00
_cell.angle_beta   90.00
_cell.angle_gamma   90.00
#
_symmetry.space_group_name_H-M   'P 1'
#
loop_
_entity.id
_entity.type
_entity.pdbx_description
1 polymer ?
#
loop_
_entity_poly.entity_id
_entity_poly.type
_entity_poly.pdbx_seq_one_letter_code
_entity_poly.pdbx_strand_id
1 'polypeptide(L)'
;MDEISLGVPEPLLESLPEEGSAAARDMQRAVEGFNERVNHHVETADDDAEAAKGVLDVIEHLEARSERFDEFVPELRAWGQSPIYAIAWRNLYADLVAQLYDYEWLATQLDRERNFRLVDDGIRLSDL
;
A
#
# COMPACT_ATOMS: atom_id res chain seq x y z
N MET A 1 16.74 -3.63 12.47
CA MET A 1 16.28 -3.09 11.18
C MET A 1 15.98 -1.61 11.37
N ASP A 2 16.04 -0.83 10.30
CA ASP A 2 15.71 0.59 10.37
C ASP A 2 14.19 0.79 10.46
N GLU A 3 13.76 1.80 11.22
CA GLU A 3 12.37 2.20 11.31
C GLU A 3 11.86 2.68 9.94
N ILE A 4 10.66 2.24 9.57
CA ILE A 4 10.02 2.63 8.32
C ILE A 4 9.05 3.77 8.61
N SER A 5 9.20 4.86 7.87
CA SER A 5 8.29 6.00 7.90
C SER A 5 7.61 6.17 6.54
N LEU A 6 6.28 6.12 6.57
CA LEU A 6 5.39 6.35 5.45
C LEU A 6 4.67 7.70 5.63
N GLY A 7 4.49 8.41 4.53
CA GLY A 7 3.83 9.72 4.50
C GLY A 7 2.76 9.82 3.42
N VAL A 8 1.82 10.75 3.62
CA VAL A 8 0.92 11.20 2.55
C VAL A 8 1.68 12.20 1.68
N PRO A 9 1.83 11.98 0.36
CA PRO A 9 2.53 12.93 -0.50
C PRO A 9 1.83 14.29 -0.53
N GLU A 10 2.59 15.38 -0.37
CA GLU A 10 2.05 16.75 -0.43
C GLU A 10 1.30 17.04 -1.74
N PRO A 11 1.81 16.66 -2.94
CA PRO A 11 1.07 16.85 -4.19
C PRO A 11 -0.30 16.13 -4.21
N LEU A 12 -0.44 15.04 -3.47
CA LEU A 12 -1.73 14.34 -3.35
C LEU A 12 -2.72 15.16 -2.54
N LEU A 13 -2.28 15.76 -1.42
CA LEU A 13 -3.11 16.62 -0.59
C LEU A 13 -3.56 17.87 -1.35
N GLU A 14 -2.66 18.47 -2.13
CA GLU A 14 -2.96 19.63 -2.98
C GLU A 14 -3.94 19.30 -4.12
N SER A 15 -4.02 18.02 -4.53
CA SER A 15 -4.95 17.58 -5.57
C SER A 15 -6.41 17.44 -5.10
N LEU A 16 -6.63 17.47 -3.77
CA LEU A 16 -7.97 17.33 -3.21
C LEU A 16 -8.80 18.61 -3.42
N PRO A 17 -10.13 18.50 -3.60
CA PRO A 17 -11.00 19.67 -3.63
C PRO A 17 -10.88 20.51 -2.35
N GLU A 18 -11.19 21.81 -2.41
CA GLU A 18 -11.07 22.74 -1.26
C GLU A 18 -11.88 22.29 -0.02
N GLU A 19 -13.00 21.59 -0.23
CA GLU A 19 -13.83 21.01 0.84
C GLU A 19 -13.21 19.73 1.46
N GLY A 20 -12.12 19.22 0.88
CA GLY A 20 -11.46 17.95 1.17
C GLY A 20 -10.66 17.89 2.47
N SER A 21 -10.77 18.88 3.36
CA SER A 21 -10.05 18.89 4.65
C SER A 21 -10.33 17.66 5.52
N ALA A 22 -11.52 17.06 5.41
CA ALA A 22 -11.85 15.81 6.07
C ALA A 22 -11.13 14.61 5.44
N ALA A 23 -11.15 14.52 4.10
CA ALA A 23 -10.47 13.46 3.36
C ALA A 23 -8.95 13.48 3.60
N ALA A 24 -8.33 14.66 3.62
CA ALA A 24 -6.92 14.81 3.94
C ALA A 24 -6.58 14.24 5.34
N ARG A 25 -7.38 14.57 6.36
CA ARG A 25 -7.20 14.03 7.71
C ARG A 25 -7.43 12.52 7.79
N ASP A 26 -8.37 11.99 7.02
CA ASP A 26 -8.64 10.55 6.97
C ASP A 26 -7.49 9.79 6.31
N MET A 27 -6.88 10.35 5.26
CA MET A 27 -5.68 9.80 4.63
C MET A 27 -4.50 9.79 5.59
N GLN A 28 -4.26 10.89 6.32
CA GLN A 28 -3.20 10.96 7.33
C GLN A 28 -3.39 9.88 8.42
N ARG A 29 -4.60 9.77 8.98
CA ARG A 29 -4.91 8.73 9.97
C ARG A 29 -4.75 7.31 9.43
N ALA A 30 -5.08 7.09 8.16
CA ALA A 30 -4.85 5.79 7.53
C ALA A 30 -3.35 5.47 7.43
N VAL A 31 -2.52 6.45 7.04
CA VAL A 31 -1.06 6.29 6.96
C VAL A 31 -0.44 6.06 8.34
N GLU A 32 -0.92 6.73 9.39
CA GLU A 32 -0.52 6.44 10.78
C GLU A 32 -0.74 4.96 11.13
N GLY A 33 -1.93 4.42 10.84
CA GLY A 33 -2.22 3.01 11.07
C GLY A 33 -1.35 2.05 10.25
N PHE A 34 -0.98 2.42 9.02
CA PHE A 34 -0.04 1.63 8.22
C PHE A 34 1.39 1.69 8.77
N ASN A 35 1.86 2.85 9.23
CA ASN A 35 3.14 2.98 9.93
C ASN A 35 3.20 2.08 11.16
N GLU A 36 2.17 2.12 12.01
CA GLU A 36 2.11 1.26 13.20
C GLU A 36 2.17 -0.23 12.82
N ARG A 37 1.40 -0.65 11.81
CA ARG A 37 1.37 -2.05 11.38
C ARG A 37 2.68 -2.50 10.75
N VAL A 38 3.28 -1.69 9.89
CA VAL A 38 4.56 -2.01 9.24
C VAL A 38 5.66 -2.10 10.29
N ASN A 39 5.79 -1.11 11.16
CA ASN A 39 6.82 -1.13 12.19
C ASN A 39 6.59 -2.24 13.22
N HIS A 40 5.34 -2.64 13.50
CA HIS A 40 5.09 -3.84 14.28
C HIS A 40 5.75 -5.08 13.66
N HIS A 41 5.57 -5.31 12.36
CA HIS A 41 6.22 -6.43 11.66
C HIS A 41 7.75 -6.33 11.70
N VAL A 42 8.30 -5.12 11.54
CA VAL A 42 9.75 -4.88 11.61
C VAL A 42 10.31 -5.08 13.02
N GLU A 43 9.58 -4.70 14.07
CA GLU A 43 10.06 -4.79 15.45
C GLU A 43 9.98 -6.20 16.03
N THR A 44 8.96 -6.98 15.63
CA THR A 44 8.73 -8.31 16.20
C THR A 44 9.42 -9.45 15.46
N ALA A 45 9.92 -9.19 14.25
CA ALA A 45 10.56 -10.21 13.43
C ALA A 45 11.97 -10.57 13.94
N ASP A 46 12.32 -11.84 13.81
CA ASP A 46 13.64 -12.36 14.19
C ASP A 46 14.73 -11.91 13.20
N ASP A 47 14.37 -11.69 11.92
CA ASP A 47 15.27 -11.23 10.86
C ASP A 47 14.56 -10.43 9.75
N ASP A 48 15.35 -9.87 8.83
CA ASP A 48 14.86 -9.06 7.70
C ASP A 48 13.90 -9.83 6.77
N ALA A 49 14.05 -11.16 6.66
CA ALA A 49 13.20 -11.97 5.79
C ALA A 49 11.82 -12.17 6.41
N GLU A 50 11.75 -12.44 7.72
CA GLU A 50 10.49 -12.50 8.45
C GLU A 50 9.77 -11.14 8.46
N ALA A 51 10.51 -10.05 8.66
CA ALA A 51 9.95 -8.70 8.57
C ALA A 51 9.36 -8.43 7.18
N ALA A 52 10.11 -8.72 6.12
CA ALA A 52 9.67 -8.51 4.74
C ALA A 52 8.43 -9.34 4.39
N LYS A 53 8.30 -10.56 4.93
CA LYS A 53 7.09 -11.37 4.76
C LYS A 53 5.85 -10.69 5.34
N GLY A 54 5.95 -10.16 6.56
CA GLY A 54 4.85 -9.41 7.19
C GLY A 54 4.53 -8.11 6.46
N VAL A 55 5.56 -7.39 6.00
CA VAL A 55 5.38 -6.17 5.19
C VAL A 55 4.78 -6.48 3.82
N LEU A 56 5.11 -7.60 3.20
CA LEU A 56 4.50 -8.01 1.93
C LEU A 56 2.99 -8.22 2.06
N ASP A 57 2.51 -8.76 3.19
CA ASP A 57 1.06 -8.87 3.45
C ASP A 57 0.39 -7.49 3.56
N VAL A 58 1.12 -6.47 4.04
CA VAL A 58 0.64 -5.09 4.04
C VAL A 58 0.61 -4.53 2.61
N ILE A 59 1.64 -4.80 1.81
CA ILE A 59 1.70 -4.38 0.40
C ILE A 59 0.55 -4.98 -0.41
N GLU A 60 0.30 -6.29 -0.29
CA GLU A 60 -0.81 -6.95 -0.97
C GLU A 60 -2.16 -6.35 -0.56
N HIS A 61 -2.31 -5.96 0.72
CA HIS A 61 -3.50 -5.24 1.18
C HIS A 61 -3.63 -3.84 0.55
N LEU A 62 -2.54 -3.10 0.44
CA LEU A 62 -2.51 -1.78 -0.20
C LEU A 62 -2.84 -1.88 -1.70
N GLU A 63 -2.26 -2.85 -2.40
CA GLU A 63 -2.50 -3.12 -3.82
C GLU A 63 -3.98 -3.47 -4.06
N ALA A 64 -4.56 -4.37 -3.27
CA ALA A 64 -5.98 -4.73 -3.37
C ALA A 64 -6.91 -3.53 -3.12
N ARG A 65 -6.54 -2.61 -2.20
CA ARG A 65 -7.29 -1.37 -1.99
C ARG A 65 -7.13 -0.42 -3.17
N SER A 66 -5.92 -0.28 -3.70
CA SER A 66 -5.66 0.55 -4.89
C SER A 66 -6.55 0.11 -6.06
N GLU A 67 -6.55 -1.19 -6.37
CA GLU A 67 -7.40 -1.78 -7.41
C GLU A 67 -8.88 -1.51 -7.17
N ARG A 68 -9.38 -1.76 -5.94
CA ARG A 68 -10.76 -1.47 -5.58
C ARG A 68 -11.16 -0.01 -5.83
N PHE A 69 -10.30 0.93 -5.48
CA PHE A 69 -10.58 2.35 -5.70
C PHE A 69 -10.50 2.73 -7.18
N ASP A 70 -9.65 2.07 -7.97
CA ASP A 70 -9.63 2.22 -9.42
C ASP A 70 -10.93 1.73 -10.06
N GLU A 71 -11.48 0.61 -9.60
CA GLU A 71 -12.77 0.06 -10.07
C GLU A 71 -13.94 1.02 -9.85
N PHE A 72 -13.93 1.82 -8.77
CA PHE A 72 -14.96 2.83 -8.52
C PHE A 72 -14.92 4.01 -9.50
N VAL A 73 -13.76 4.30 -10.11
CA VAL A 73 -13.59 5.45 -10.99
C VAL A 73 -14.55 5.42 -12.20
N PRO A 74 -14.62 4.36 -13.02
CA PRO A 74 -15.57 4.29 -14.13
C PRO A 74 -17.04 4.32 -13.65
N GLU A 75 -17.36 3.68 -12.53
CA GLU A 75 -18.72 3.66 -11.97
C GLU A 75 -19.19 5.07 -11.57
N LEU A 76 -18.36 5.81 -10.83
CA LEU A 76 -18.65 7.18 -10.43
C LEU A 76 -18.87 8.10 -11.63
N ARG A 77 -18.02 7.97 -12.66
CA ARG A 77 -18.19 8.71 -13.92
C ARG A 77 -19.50 8.38 -14.62
N ALA A 78 -19.91 7.11 -14.64
CA ALA A 78 -21.17 6.69 -15.24
C ALA A 78 -22.39 7.28 -14.50
N TRP A 79 -22.26 7.54 -13.20
CA TRP A 79 -23.31 8.17 -12.38
C TRP A 79 -23.21 9.69 -12.32
N GLY A 80 -22.31 10.31 -13.10
CA GLY A 80 -22.10 11.75 -13.11
C GLY A 80 -21.50 12.31 -11.82
N GLN A 81 -20.92 11.46 -10.96
CA GLN A 81 -20.23 11.84 -9.74
C GLN A 81 -18.75 12.12 -10.02
N SER A 82 -18.13 13.02 -9.25
CA SER A 82 -16.69 13.27 -9.37
C SER A 82 -15.89 12.10 -8.77
N PRO A 83 -14.97 11.47 -9.53
CA PRO A 83 -14.16 10.36 -9.03
C PRO A 83 -12.91 10.82 -8.27
N ILE A 84 -12.74 12.12 -8.02
CA ILE A 84 -11.48 12.68 -7.50
C ILE A 84 -11.01 12.04 -6.19
N TYR A 85 -11.92 11.78 -5.25
CA TYR A 85 -11.57 11.15 -3.99
C TYR A 85 -11.17 9.68 -4.16
N ALA A 86 -11.81 8.95 -5.08
CA ALA A 86 -11.43 7.57 -5.38
C ALA A 86 -10.04 7.50 -6.00
N ILE A 87 -9.75 8.40 -6.94
CA ILE A 87 -8.42 8.55 -7.56
C ILE A 87 -7.37 8.89 -6.48
N ALA A 88 -7.68 9.80 -5.57
CA ALA A 88 -6.74 10.20 -4.52
C ALA A 88 -6.42 9.03 -3.57
N TRP A 89 -7.41 8.24 -3.14
CA TRP A 89 -7.17 7.04 -2.33
C TRP A 89 -6.39 5.96 -3.07
N ARG A 90 -6.72 5.70 -4.34
CA ARG A 90 -5.95 4.78 -5.21
C ARG A 90 -4.48 5.19 -5.28
N ASN A 91 -4.23 6.47 -5.58
CA ASN A 91 -2.87 6.99 -5.70
C ASN A 91 -2.13 6.92 -4.37
N LEU A 92 -2.78 7.26 -3.25
CA LEU A 92 -2.18 7.10 -1.92
C LEU A 92 -1.65 5.68 -1.71
N TYR A 93 -2.46 4.66 -1.96
CA TYR A 93 -2.02 3.28 -1.74
C TYR A 93 -0.86 2.88 -2.66
N ALA A 94 -0.89 3.31 -3.93
CA ALA A 94 0.23 3.09 -4.84
C ALA A 94 1.51 3.79 -4.35
N ASP A 95 1.40 5.03 -3.86
CA ASP A 95 2.53 5.80 -3.34
C ASP A 95 3.10 5.20 -2.04
N LEU A 96 2.26 4.64 -1.16
CA LEU A 96 2.73 3.94 0.04
C LEU A 96 3.50 2.67 -0.31
N VAL A 97 3.05 1.91 -1.32
CA VAL A 97 3.80 0.76 -1.83
C VAL A 97 5.14 1.22 -2.37
N ALA A 98 5.18 2.28 -3.18
CA ALA A 98 6.44 2.83 -3.70
C ALA A 98 7.40 3.23 -2.57
N GLN A 99 6.92 3.93 -1.55
CA GLN A 99 7.71 4.31 -0.37
C GLN A 99 8.31 3.10 0.36
N LEU A 100 7.59 1.97 0.44
CA LEU A 100 8.13 0.73 1.03
C LEU A 100 9.29 0.16 0.19
N TYR A 101 9.22 0.27 -1.13
CA TYR A 101 10.31 -0.12 -2.03
C TYR A 101 11.50 0.84 -2.04
N ASP A 102 11.37 2.05 -1.50
CA ASP A 102 12.50 2.99 -1.36
C ASP A 102 13.51 2.57 -0.27
N TYR A 103 13.11 1.67 0.64
CA TYR A 103 14.00 1.09 1.64
C TYR A 103 14.79 -0.08 1.03
N GLU A 104 16.07 0.13 0.75
CA GLU A 104 16.92 -0.84 0.01
C GLU A 104 16.95 -2.25 0.63
N TRP A 105 17.05 -2.33 1.96
CA TRP A 105 17.05 -3.60 2.69
C TRP A 105 15.74 -4.36 2.50
N LEU A 106 14.62 -3.63 2.53
CA LEU A 106 13.28 -4.18 2.42
C LEU A 106 12.99 -4.60 0.97
N ALA A 107 13.28 -3.74 -0.01
CA ALA A 107 13.09 -4.03 -1.43
C ALA A 107 13.79 -5.33 -1.85
N THR A 108 15.03 -5.53 -1.39
CA THR A 108 15.81 -6.74 -1.67
C THR A 108 15.12 -8.01 -1.14
N GLN A 109 14.51 -7.95 0.04
CA GLN A 109 13.82 -9.09 0.63
C GLN A 109 12.43 -9.30 0.02
N LEU A 110 11.70 -8.23 -0.26
CA LEU A 110 10.39 -8.28 -0.92
C LEU A 110 10.47 -8.93 -2.29
N ASP A 111 11.49 -8.63 -3.09
CA ASP A 111 11.68 -9.27 -4.40
C ASP A 111 11.91 -10.78 -4.27
N ARG A 112 12.68 -11.21 -3.26
CA ARG A 112 12.90 -12.64 -2.99
C ARG A 112 11.62 -13.32 -2.54
N GLU A 113 10.90 -12.71 -1.61
CA GLU A 113 9.65 -13.25 -1.07
C GLU A 113 8.56 -13.33 -2.13
N ARG A 114 8.37 -12.30 -2.97
CA ARG A 114 7.43 -12.34 -4.09
C ARG A 114 7.77 -13.46 -5.06
N ASN A 115 9.04 -13.62 -5.43
CA ASN A 115 9.48 -14.72 -6.29
C ASN A 115 9.21 -16.09 -5.64
N PHE A 116 9.44 -16.21 -4.33
CA PHE A 116 9.14 -17.43 -3.60
C PHE A 116 7.64 -17.76 -3.62
N ARG A 117 6.76 -16.80 -3.32
CA ARG A 117 5.30 -16.98 -3.36
C ARG A 117 4.81 -17.35 -4.76
N LEU A 118 5.29 -16.68 -5.80
CA LEU A 118 4.94 -16.99 -7.19
C LEU A 118 5.30 -18.44 -7.58
N VAL A 119 6.46 -18.93 -7.13
CA VAL A 119 6.88 -20.31 -7.36
C VAL A 119 6.01 -21.29 -6.57
N ASP A 120 5.77 -21.03 -5.29
CA ASP A 120 4.93 -21.87 -4.43
C ASP A 120 3.50 -22.00 -4.98
N ASP A 121 2.89 -20.88 -5.40
CA ASP A 121 1.56 -20.86 -6.01
C ASP A 121 1.54 -21.59 -7.37
N GLY A 122 2.57 -21.43 -8.19
CA GLY A 122 2.70 -22.15 -9.47
C GLY A 122 2.86 -23.66 -9.31
N ILE A 123 3.56 -24.12 -8.27
CA ILE A 123 3.65 -25.54 -7.90
C ILE A 123 2.28 -26.05 -7.45
N ARG A 124 1.58 -25.33 -6.57
CA ARG A 124 0.24 -25.69 -6.10
C ARG A 124 -0.79 -25.80 -7.24
N LEU A 125 -0.70 -24.94 -8.25
CA LEU A 125 -1.56 -24.99 -9.44
C LEU A 125 -1.24 -26.16 -10.38
N SER A 126 0.02 -26.63 -10.39
CA SER A 126 0.45 -27.76 -11.24
C SER A 126 0.06 -29.13 -10.66
N ASP A 127 -0.19 -29.21 -9.35
CA ASP A 127 -0.60 -30.41 -8.63
C ASP A 127 -2.14 -30.65 -8.62
N LEU A 128 -2.94 -29.75 -9.23
CA LEU A 128 -4.41 -29.83 -9.37
C LEU A 128 -4.85 -30.34 -10.75
#